data_AF-A0A7C3BTM0-F1
#
_entry.id   AF-A0A7C3BTM0-F1
#
_cell.length_a   1.000
_cell.length_b   1.000
_cell.length_c   1.000
_cell.angle_alpha   90.00
_cell.angle_beta   90.00
_cell.angle_gamma   90.00
#
_symmetry.space_group_name_H-M   'P 1'
#
loop_
_entity.id
_entity.type
_entity.pdbx_description
1 polymer ?
#
loop_
_entity_poly.entity_id
_entity_poly.type
_entity_poly.pdbx_seq_one_letter_code
_entity_poly.pdbx_strand_id
1 'polypeptide(L)'
;MRLFVCFLGGMMCCGAIAFGMFALQPVGAHEDGFGLAELLPDFEKIYQNALTFPLEKAGEKIYNDDILEFYQGLLDSCGINGSTTE
;
A
#
# COMPACT_ATOMS: atom_id res chain seq x y z
N MET A 1 5.69 -5.09 -61.18
CA MET A 1 4.39 -5.14 -60.47
C MET A 1 4.39 -6.05 -59.23
N ARG A 2 4.91 -7.28 -59.28
CA ARG A 2 4.90 -8.20 -58.11
C ARG A 2 5.59 -7.65 -56.84
N LEU A 3 6.75 -7.00 -56.98
CA LEU A 3 7.47 -6.41 -55.83
C LEU A 3 6.72 -5.24 -55.18
N PHE A 4 5.96 -4.48 -55.97
CA PHE A 4 5.20 -3.32 -55.47
C PHE A 4 3.98 -3.75 -54.64
N VAL A 5 3.35 -4.86 -55.01
CA VAL A 5 2.23 -5.45 -54.27
C VAL A 5 2.68 -5.99 -52.91
N CYS A 6 3.85 -6.64 -52.84
CA CYS A 6 4.41 -7.10 -51.56
C CYS A 6 4.78 -5.93 -50.64
N PHE A 7 5.29 -4.82 -51.19
CA PHE A 7 5.66 -3.64 -50.41
C PHE A 7 4.44 -2.95 -49.78
N LEU A 8 3.37 -2.74 -50.56
CA LEU A 8 2.11 -2.18 -50.04
C LEU A 8 1.44 -3.09 -49.01
N GLY A 9 1.47 -4.40 -49.22
CA GLY A 9 0.96 -5.38 -48.26
C GLY A 9 1.70 -5.33 -46.92
N GLY A 10 3.04 -5.23 -46.95
CA GLY A 10 3.85 -5.10 -45.75
C GLY A 10 3.60 -3.80 -44.98
N MET A 11 3.50 -2.67 -45.70
CA MET A 11 3.23 -1.36 -45.10
C MET A 11 1.88 -1.31 -44.37
N MET A 12 0.85 -1.95 -44.93
CA MET A 12 -0.49 -2.01 -44.31
C MET A 12 -0.49 -2.88 -43.05
N CYS A 13 0.28 -3.98 -43.04
CA CYS A 13 0.41 -4.86 -41.87
C CYS A 13 1.18 -4.18 -40.72
N CYS A 14 2.30 -3.50 -41.04
CA CYS A 14 3.04 -2.73 -40.05
C CYS A 14 2.22 -1.55 -39.48
N GLY A 15 1.41 -0.89 -40.30
CA GLY A 15 0.52 0.18 -39.86
C GLY A 15 -0.52 -0.29 -38.84
N ALA A 16 -1.12 -1.48 -39.05
CA ALA A 16 -2.10 -2.05 -38.12
C ALA A 16 -1.50 -2.36 -36.74
N ILE A 17 -0.27 -2.87 -36.71
CA ILE A 17 0.44 -3.18 -35.45
C ILE A 17 0.79 -1.88 -34.70
N ALA A 18 1.28 -0.85 -35.40
CA ALA A 18 1.60 0.44 -34.79
C ALA A 18 0.36 1.15 -34.21
N PHE A 19 -0.78 1.06 -34.91
CA PHE A 19 -2.05 1.63 -34.42
C PHE A 19 -2.58 0.89 -33.19
N GLY A 20 -2.39 -0.43 -33.12
CA GLY A 20 -2.70 -1.23 -31.92
C GLY A 20 -1.89 -0.83 -30.70
N MET A 21 -0.60 -0.49 -30.87
CA MET A 21 0.24 0.00 -29.77
C MET A 21 -0.14 1.42 -29.33
N PHE A 22 -0.55 2.29 -30.26
CA PHE A 22 -0.99 3.66 -29.93
C PHE A 22 -2.38 3.68 -29.25
N ALA A 23 -3.29 2.79 -29.66
CA ALA A 23 -4.61 2.67 -29.03
C ALA A 23 -4.56 2.05 -27.61
N LEU A 24 -3.44 1.41 -27.25
CA LEU A 24 -3.18 0.85 -25.93
C LEU A 24 -2.30 1.75 -25.07
N GLN A 25 -2.10 3.03 -25.42
CA GLN A 25 -1.54 3.96 -24.44
C GLN A 25 -2.40 3.86 -23.18
N PRO A 26 -1.84 3.45 -22.02
CA PRO A 26 -2.57 3.56 -20.79
C PRO A 26 -2.96 5.03 -20.71
N VAL A 27 -4.26 5.30 -20.53
CA VAL A 27 -4.70 6.60 -20.01
C VAL A 27 -3.81 6.80 -18.80
N GLY A 28 -2.82 7.68 -18.95
CA GLY A 28 -1.94 8.04 -17.86
C GLY A 28 -2.88 8.45 -16.75
N ALA A 29 -2.82 7.71 -15.64
CA ALA A 29 -3.45 8.17 -14.42
C ALA A 29 -3.00 9.62 -14.30
N HIS A 30 -3.97 10.53 -14.42
CA HIS A 30 -3.75 11.92 -14.06
C HIS A 30 -3.12 11.83 -12.67
N GLU A 31 -1.88 12.30 -12.52
CA GLU A 31 -1.24 12.46 -11.23
C GLU A 31 -2.06 13.50 -10.46
N ASP A 32 -3.22 13.08 -9.97
CA ASP A 32 -3.80 13.65 -8.77
C ASP A 32 -2.72 13.41 -7.72
N GLY A 33 -1.93 14.44 -7.47
CA GLY A 33 -0.75 14.45 -6.61
C GLY A 33 -1.04 14.19 -5.13
N PHE A 34 -1.93 13.24 -4.82
CA PHE A 34 -1.93 12.53 -3.56
C PHE A 34 -0.87 11.44 -3.67
N GLY A 35 0.38 11.86 -3.48
CA GLY A 35 1.52 10.98 -3.49
C GLY A 35 1.30 9.85 -2.50
N LEU A 36 1.39 8.61 -2.95
CA LEU A 36 1.35 7.41 -2.11
C LEU A 36 2.34 7.50 -0.92
N ALA A 37 3.40 8.31 -1.07
CA ALA A 37 4.37 8.66 -0.06
C ALA A 37 3.81 9.48 1.12
N GLU A 38 2.77 10.28 0.89
CA GLU A 38 2.11 11.10 1.92
C GLU A 38 1.16 10.26 2.79
N LEU A 39 0.65 9.15 2.26
CA LEU A 39 -0.21 8.20 2.99
C LEU A 39 0.58 7.16 3.80
N LEU A 40 1.82 6.86 3.38
CA LEU A 40 2.73 5.91 4.06
C LEU A 40 2.87 6.13 5.57
N PRO A 41 3.13 7.36 6.08
CA PRO A 41 3.23 7.61 7.52
C PRO A 41 1.90 7.41 8.26
N ASP A 42 0.76 7.64 7.61
CA ASP A 42 -0.55 7.42 8.21
C ASP A 42 -0.90 5.92 8.28
N PHE A 43 -0.51 5.13 7.27
CA PHE A 43 -0.66 3.67 7.32
C PHE A 43 0.18 3.04 8.41
N GLU A 44 1.41 3.51 8.63
CA GLU A 44 2.26 3.03 9.71
C GLU A 44 1.62 3.28 11.08
N LYS A 45 1.10 4.49 11.33
CA LYS A 45 0.38 4.83 12.56
C LYS A 45 -0.87 3.98 12.74
N ILE A 46 -1.66 3.79 11.69
CA ILE A 46 -2.87 2.94 11.74
C ILE A 46 -2.49 1.50 12.09
N TYR A 47 -1.44 0.97 11.48
CA TYR A 47 -0.98 -0.39 11.72
C TYR A 47 -0.46 -0.57 13.16
N GLN A 48 0.38 0.35 13.64
CA GLN A 48 0.86 0.33 15.02
C GLN A 48 -0.30 0.41 16.01
N ASN A 49 -1.22 1.36 15.82
CA ASN A 49 -2.40 1.53 16.66
C ASN A 49 -3.30 0.28 16.64
N ALA A 50 -3.48 -0.36 15.49
CA ALA A 50 -4.27 -1.59 15.39
C ALA A 50 -3.67 -2.75 16.21
N LEU A 51 -2.35 -2.77 16.42
CA LEU A 51 -1.67 -3.77 17.23
C LEU A 51 -1.67 -3.44 18.72
N THR A 52 -1.52 -2.17 19.10
CA THR A 52 -1.39 -1.76 20.51
C THR A 52 -2.73 -1.47 21.18
N PHE A 53 -3.68 -0.86 20.47
CA PHE A 53 -4.97 -0.43 21.02
C PHE A 53 -5.79 -1.55 21.68
N PRO A 54 -5.92 -2.76 21.09
CA PRO A 54 -6.69 -3.83 21.73
C PRO A 54 -6.06 -4.28 23.06
N LEU A 55 -4.73 -4.20 23.17
CA LEU A 55 -3.99 -4.56 24.38
C LEU A 55 -4.20 -3.50 25.46
N GLU A 56 -4.01 -2.23 25.13
CA GLU A 56 -4.32 -1.13 26.06
C GLU A 56 -5.77 -1.22 26.58
N LYS A 57 -6.72 -1.48 25.69
CA LYS A 57 -8.13 -1.65 26.04
C LYS A 57 -8.40 -2.87 26.92
N ALA A 58 -7.64 -3.94 26.74
CA ALA A 58 -7.74 -5.14 27.59
C ALA A 58 -7.26 -4.83 29.01
N GLY A 59 -6.16 -4.07 29.16
CA GLY A 59 -5.65 -3.62 30.45
C GLY A 59 -6.68 -2.83 31.27
N GLU A 60 -7.42 -1.92 30.62
CA GLU A 60 -8.50 -1.15 31.28
C GLU A 60 -9.63 -2.01 31.88
N LYS A 61 -9.76 -3.27 31.44
CA LYS A 61 -10.80 -4.20 31.92
C LYS A 61 -10.31 -5.15 33.01
N ILE A 62 -9.05 -5.06 33.40
CA ILE A 62 -8.48 -5.86 34.48
C ILE A 62 -8.74 -5.14 35.80
N TYR A 63 -9.59 -5.72 36.64
CA TYR A 63 -9.95 -5.17 37.96
C TYR A 63 -9.14 -5.76 39.12
N ASN A 64 -8.35 -6.79 38.86
CA ASN A 64 -7.50 -7.43 39.87
C ASN A 64 -6.09 -6.83 39.75
N ASP A 65 -5.61 -6.23 40.84
CA ASP A 65 -4.35 -5.49 40.87
C ASP A 65 -3.13 -6.39 40.60
N ASP A 66 -3.10 -7.61 41.14
CA ASP A 66 -1.99 -8.56 40.90
C ASP A 66 -1.92 -8.97 39.42
N ILE A 67 -3.08 -9.18 38.79
CA ILE A 67 -3.18 -9.51 37.37
C ILE A 67 -2.80 -8.29 36.51
N LEU A 68 -3.17 -7.09 36.93
CA LEU A 68 -2.83 -5.85 36.23
C LEU A 68 -1.32 -5.61 36.25
N GLU A 69 -0.66 -5.80 37.39
CA GLU A 69 0.80 -5.67 37.53
C GLU A 69 1.54 -6.68 36.64
N PHE A 70 1.10 -7.95 36.66
CA PHE A 70 1.65 -8.97 35.76
C PHE A 70 1.44 -8.61 34.29
N TYR A 71 0.24 -8.13 33.93
CA TYR A 71 -0.12 -7.74 32.57
C TYR A 71 0.75 -6.57 32.06
N GLN A 72 0.97 -5.56 32.90
CA GLN A 72 1.85 -4.43 32.58
C GLN A 72 3.29 -4.91 32.37
N GLY A 73 3.82 -5.75 33.27
CA GLY A 73 5.16 -6.33 33.11
C GLY A 73 5.31 -7.18 31.84
N LEU A 74 4.24 -7.88 31.42
CA LEU A 74 4.23 -8.61 30.16
C LEU A 74 4.31 -7.65 28.95
N LEU A 75 3.51 -6.58 28.95
CA LEU A 75 3.56 -5.57 27.88
C LEU A 75 4.92 -4.86 27.81
N ASP A 76 5.54 -4.58 28.95
CA ASP A 76 6.90 -4.04 29.05
C ASP A 76 7.92 -4.99 28.44
N SER A 77 7.85 -6.28 28.78
CA SER A 77 8.77 -7.30 28.26
C SER A 77 8.66 -7.49 26.73
N CYS A 78 7.47 -7.27 26.18
CA CYS A 78 7.19 -7.31 24.76
C CYS A 78 7.55 -6.00 24.03
N GLY A 79 7.99 -4.95 24.75
CA GLY A 79 8.31 -3.65 24.18
C GLY A 79 7.10 -2.85 23.68
N ILE A 80 5.89 -3.20 24.12
CA ILE A 80 4.63 -2.59 23.67
C ILE A 80 4.32 -1.33 24.47
N ASN A 81 4.73 -1.30 25.75
CA ASN A 81 4.45 -0.18 26.66
C ASN A 81 5.35 1.06 26.45
N GLY A 82 6.18 1.07 25.39
CA GLY A 82 7.20 2.08 25.14
C GLY A 82 6.86 3.12 24.07
N SER A 83 5.68 3.08 23.44
CA SER A 83 5.31 4.02 22.36
C SER A 83 4.57 5.27 22.84
N THR A 84 4.42 5.46 24.15
CA THR A 84 3.84 6.67 24.74
C THR A 84 4.95 7.50 25.40
N THR A 85 5.91 7.97 24.61
CA THR A 85 6.82 9.05 25.03
C THR A 85 6.68 10.20 24.04
N GLU A 86 5.94 11.21 24.50
CA GLU A 86 5.82 12.62 24.03
C GLU A 86 5.36 12.90 22.59
#